data_AF-A0A3N5MZK2-F1
#
_entry.id   AF-A0A3N5MZK2-F1
#
_cell.length_a   1.000
_cell.length_b   1.000
_cell.length_c   1.000
_cell.angle_alpha   90.00
_cell.angle_beta   90.00
_cell.angle_gamma   90.00
#
_symmetry.space_group_name_H-M   'P 1'
#
loop_
_entity.id
_entity.type
_entity.pdbx_description
1 polymer ?
#
loop_
_entity_poly.entity_id
_entity_poly.type
_entity_poly.pdbx_seq_one_letter_code
_entity_poly.pdbx_strand_id
1 'polypeptide(L)'
;VFPKFRPTRWIYFFLTRGNNRVLAQAEILGRLYSTGFEVIQDNFVNGHYFFVTRRIKEPAFDTNPTYGPFIKLRRVGKGGKIIRVYKLRTMHPYAEYLQDYIHHKNHLQNGGKFKDDFRISRSRAILRRFWLDELPMMINVIKGEMKLVGVRPLSEQYFSLYCKELQEKRIRYKPGLIPPYYADLPGTLEEIQASEMRYLDAFAKRPLITQWRYFWKAIYNIIFRKVRSA
;
A
#
# COMPACT_ATOMS: atom_id res chain seq x y z
N VAL A 1 -9.17 18.24 -5.54
CA VAL A 1 -10.13 17.18 -5.95
C VAL A 1 -10.60 16.42 -4.71
N PHE A 2 -11.82 16.69 -4.25
CA PHE A 2 -12.44 15.92 -3.16
C PHE A 2 -12.68 14.47 -3.58
N PRO A 3 -12.51 13.46 -2.71
CA PRO A 3 -12.96 12.10 -3.01
C PRO A 3 -14.46 12.11 -3.30
N LYS A 4 -14.86 11.54 -4.45
CA LYS A 4 -16.26 11.40 -4.83
C LYS A 4 -16.93 10.43 -3.84
N PHE A 5 -17.53 10.98 -2.80
CA PHE A 5 -18.26 10.21 -1.79
C PHE A 5 -19.47 9.57 -2.48
N ARG A 6 -19.73 8.28 -2.19
CA ARG A 6 -20.82 7.51 -2.83
C ARG A 6 -22.19 8.23 -2.87
N PRO A 7 -22.67 8.90 -1.80
CA PRO A 7 -23.99 9.54 -1.82
C PRO A 7 -24.06 10.82 -2.67
N THR A 8 -22.96 11.59 -2.80
CA THR A 8 -22.95 12.86 -3.55
C THR A 8 -22.56 12.69 -5.02
N ARG A 9 -22.21 11.47 -5.43
CA ARG A 9 -21.81 11.14 -6.80
C ARG A 9 -22.92 11.47 -7.79
N TRP A 10 -24.17 11.10 -7.49
CA TRP A 10 -25.30 11.34 -8.39
C TRP A 10 -25.55 12.85 -8.63
N ILE A 11 -25.49 13.67 -7.57
CA ILE A 11 -25.66 15.13 -7.65
C ILE A 11 -24.58 15.76 -8.56
N TYR A 12 -23.31 15.37 -8.39
CA TYR A 12 -22.23 15.84 -9.26
C TYR A 12 -22.46 15.46 -10.73
N PHE A 13 -22.87 14.22 -11.00
CA PHE A 13 -23.12 13.74 -12.36
C PHE A 13 -24.33 14.39 -13.02
N PHE A 14 -25.37 14.64 -12.24
CA PHE A 14 -26.57 15.35 -12.67
C PHE A 14 -26.23 16.81 -13.06
N LEU A 15 -25.47 17.51 -12.22
CA LEU A 15 -25.10 18.92 -12.45
C LEU A 15 -24.05 19.11 -13.56
N THR A 16 -23.06 18.23 -13.66
CA THR A 16 -21.95 18.41 -14.61
C THR A 16 -22.18 17.72 -15.95
N ARG A 17 -23.16 16.81 -16.05
CA ARG A 17 -23.37 15.91 -17.21
C ARG A 17 -22.11 15.17 -17.69
N GLY A 18 -21.07 15.09 -16.85
CA GLY A 18 -19.77 14.55 -17.20
C GLY A 18 -18.78 15.52 -17.87
N ASN A 19 -19.18 16.76 -18.18
CA ASN A 19 -18.32 17.80 -18.74
C ASN A 19 -17.46 18.47 -17.66
N ASN A 20 -16.28 18.99 -18.05
CA ASN A 20 -15.31 19.67 -17.16
C ASN A 20 -14.89 18.85 -15.93
N ARG A 21 -14.66 17.54 -16.13
CA ARG A 21 -14.10 16.67 -15.10
C ARG A 21 -12.66 17.08 -14.79
N VAL A 22 -12.46 17.71 -13.64
CA VAL A 22 -11.13 17.91 -13.07
C VAL A 22 -10.60 16.58 -12.55
N LEU A 23 -9.72 15.94 -13.32
CA LEU A 23 -9.01 14.73 -12.93
C LEU A 23 -7.61 15.10 -12.45
N ALA A 24 -7.15 14.44 -11.38
CA ALA A 24 -5.76 14.59 -10.97
C ALA A 24 -4.85 13.93 -12.02
N GLN A 25 -3.65 14.49 -12.22
CA GLN A 25 -2.64 13.91 -13.12
C GLN A 25 -2.40 12.42 -12.86
N ALA A 26 -2.31 12.02 -11.59
CA ALA A 26 -2.20 10.61 -11.19
C ALA A 26 -3.36 9.73 -11.66
N GLU A 27 -4.59 10.25 -11.69
CA GLU A 27 -5.74 9.48 -12.19
C GLU A 27 -5.73 9.41 -13.72
N ILE A 28 -5.33 10.49 -14.42
CA ILE A 28 -5.20 10.51 -15.89
C ILE A 28 -4.15 9.50 -16.34
N LEU A 29 -2.94 9.62 -15.80
CA LEU A 29 -1.84 8.73 -16.14
C LEU A 29 -2.15 7.30 -15.72
N GLY A 30 -2.73 7.08 -14.53
CA GLY A 30 -3.06 5.73 -14.07
C GLY A 30 -4.06 5.02 -14.98
N ARG A 31 -5.08 5.74 -15.47
CA ARG A 31 -6.03 5.21 -16.47
C ARG A 31 -5.33 4.84 -17.76
N LEU A 32 -4.44 5.69 -18.26
CA LEU A 32 -3.65 5.45 -19.46
C LEU A 32 -2.75 4.20 -19.34
N TYR A 33 -2.05 4.05 -18.21
CA TYR A 33 -1.22 2.86 -17.97
C TYR A 33 -2.06 1.58 -17.81
N SER A 34 -3.27 1.68 -17.24
CA SER A 34 -4.19 0.54 -17.15
C SER A 34 -4.68 0.07 -18.52
N THR A 35 -4.78 0.97 -19.51
CA THR A 35 -5.13 0.60 -20.89
C THR A 35 -3.94 0.11 -21.71
N GLY A 36 -2.76 -0.04 -21.10
CA GLY A 36 -1.57 -0.61 -21.73
C GLY A 36 -0.70 0.38 -22.50
N PHE A 37 -0.84 1.68 -22.20
CA PHE A 37 -0.01 2.74 -22.76
C PHE A 37 1.04 3.21 -21.76
N GLU A 38 2.24 3.46 -22.24
CA GLU A 38 3.33 4.09 -21.50
C GLU A 38 3.50 5.54 -21.97
N VAL A 39 3.82 6.44 -21.04
CA VAL A 39 4.17 7.83 -21.37
C VAL A 39 5.66 7.90 -21.66
N ILE A 40 6.00 8.34 -22.88
CA ILE A 40 7.39 8.57 -23.30
C ILE A 40 7.85 9.96 -22.87
N GLN A 41 6.97 10.94 -23.05
CA GLN A 41 7.27 12.34 -22.78
C GLN A 41 6.01 13.03 -22.28
N ASP A 42 6.16 13.89 -21.28
CA ASP A 42 5.09 14.75 -20.80
C ASP A 42 5.60 16.18 -20.58
N ASN A 43 4.76 17.17 -20.87
CA ASN A 43 5.09 18.57 -20.68
C ASN A 43 3.85 19.38 -20.27
N PHE A 44 4.07 20.45 -19.52
CA PHE A 44 3.02 21.37 -19.10
C PHE A 44 3.25 22.72 -19.78
N VAL A 45 2.34 23.10 -20.69
CA VAL A 45 2.46 24.33 -21.48
C VAL A 45 1.17 25.13 -21.31
N ASN A 46 1.28 26.37 -20.84
CA ASN A 46 0.16 27.31 -20.71
C ASN A 46 -1.05 26.78 -19.93
N GLY A 47 -0.84 26.03 -18.84
CA GLY A 47 -1.94 25.47 -18.06
C GLY A 47 -2.48 24.14 -18.59
N HIS A 48 -1.96 23.65 -19.72
CA HIS A 48 -2.37 22.39 -20.34
C HIS A 48 -1.28 21.33 -20.16
N TYR A 49 -1.71 20.12 -19.82
CA TYR A 49 -0.84 18.97 -19.69
C TYR A 49 -0.86 18.14 -20.98
N PHE A 50 0.27 18.12 -21.68
CA PHE A 50 0.50 17.36 -22.90
C PHE A 50 1.34 16.13 -22.58
N PHE A 51 1.05 15.01 -23.23
CA PHE A 51 1.82 13.78 -23.08
C PHE A 51 1.79 12.96 -24.37
N VAL A 52 2.92 12.33 -24.68
CA VAL A 52 3.11 11.42 -25.81
C VAL A 52 3.17 10.00 -25.26
N THR A 53 2.40 9.10 -25.88
CA THR A 53 2.23 7.74 -25.38
C THR A 53 2.56 6.70 -26.43
N ARG A 54 2.94 5.50 -25.99
CA ARG A 54 3.15 4.34 -26.84
C ARG A 54 2.42 3.14 -26.23
N ARG A 55 1.75 2.36 -27.08
CA ARG A 55 1.14 1.10 -26.67
C ARG A 55 2.22 0.06 -26.47
N ILE A 56 2.25 -0.55 -25.29
CA ILE A 56 3.27 -1.56 -24.91
C ILE A 56 2.64 -2.89 -24.51
N LYS A 57 1.37 -2.91 -24.11
CA LYS A 57 0.68 -4.13 -23.67
C LYS A 57 -0.82 -4.09 -23.94
N GLU A 58 -1.44 -5.25 -23.89
CA GLU A 58 -2.89 -5.36 -23.86
C GLU A 58 -3.45 -4.73 -22.56
N PRO A 59 -4.67 -4.16 -22.60
CA PRO A 59 -5.24 -3.46 -21.46
C PRO A 59 -5.42 -4.40 -20.27
N ALA A 60 -4.85 -4.03 -19.14
CA ALA A 60 -5.03 -4.73 -17.89
C ALA A 60 -6.25 -4.17 -17.18
N PHE A 61 -7.43 -4.72 -17.49
CA PHE A 61 -8.64 -4.38 -16.74
C PHE A 61 -8.61 -5.12 -15.39
N ASP A 62 -8.30 -4.41 -14.31
CA ASP A 62 -8.79 -4.86 -13.01
C ASP A 62 -10.32 -4.81 -13.06
N THR A 63 -10.95 -5.98 -13.02
CA THR A 63 -12.41 -6.16 -13.06
C THR A 63 -13.14 -5.46 -11.90
N ASN A 64 -12.42 -4.95 -10.88
CA ASN A 64 -13.05 -4.33 -9.71
C ASN A 64 -12.37 -3.01 -9.25
N PRO A 65 -12.38 -1.94 -10.08
CA PRO A 65 -11.76 -0.68 -9.72
C PRO A 65 -12.51 -0.05 -8.55
N THR A 66 -11.95 -0.18 -7.34
CA THR A 66 -12.61 0.31 -6.12
C THR A 66 -12.41 1.82 -5.99
N TYR A 67 -13.33 2.63 -6.51
CA TYR A 67 -13.25 4.11 -6.39
C TYR A 67 -13.46 4.65 -4.97
N GLY A 68 -13.83 3.80 -4.01
CA GLY A 68 -14.17 4.19 -2.65
C GLY A 68 -12.95 4.53 -1.76
N PRO A 69 -13.19 5.20 -0.62
CA PRO A 69 -12.15 5.47 0.38
C PRO A 69 -11.68 4.20 1.10
N PHE A 70 -12.46 3.11 1.07
CA PHE A 70 -12.06 1.81 1.62
C PHE A 70 -11.59 0.90 0.50
N ILE A 71 -10.41 0.30 0.66
CA ILE A 71 -9.85 -0.69 -0.25
C ILE A 71 -9.72 -2.03 0.48
N LYS A 72 -9.89 -3.11 -0.28
CA LYS A 72 -9.66 -4.48 0.19
C LYS A 72 -8.49 -5.04 -0.60
N LEU A 73 -7.41 -5.38 0.09
CA LEU A 73 -6.21 -5.93 -0.52
C LEU A 73 -6.14 -7.44 -0.26
N ARG A 74 -5.93 -8.23 -1.30
CA ARG A 74 -5.66 -9.66 -1.18
C ARG A 74 -4.26 -9.87 -0.63
N ARG A 75 -4.14 -10.63 0.45
CA ARG A 75 -2.88 -10.92 1.13
C ARG A 75 -2.82 -12.37 1.60
N VAL A 76 -1.62 -12.92 1.69
CA VAL A 76 -1.38 -14.28 2.19
C VAL A 76 -1.52 -14.29 3.72
N GLY A 77 -2.37 -15.18 4.24
CA GLY A 77 -2.64 -15.38 5.65
C GLY A 77 -2.18 -16.75 6.16
N LYS A 78 -2.68 -17.14 7.35
CA LYS A 78 -2.37 -18.43 7.97
C LYS A 78 -2.82 -19.59 7.07
N GLY A 79 -1.95 -20.59 6.90
CA GLY A 79 -2.16 -21.78 6.07
C GLY A 79 -2.14 -21.47 4.57
N GLY A 80 -1.55 -20.35 4.15
CA GLY A 80 -1.54 -19.91 2.76
C GLY A 80 -2.89 -19.37 2.27
N LYS A 81 -3.90 -19.28 3.13
CA LYS A 81 -5.23 -18.78 2.76
C LYS A 81 -5.18 -17.29 2.45
N ILE A 82 -5.81 -16.88 1.36
CA ILE A 82 -5.90 -15.47 0.99
C ILE A 82 -6.93 -14.76 1.87
N ILE A 83 -6.47 -13.77 2.61
CA ILE A 83 -7.29 -12.88 3.44
C ILE A 83 -7.47 -11.52 2.75
N ARG A 84 -8.58 -10.83 3.07
CA ARG A 84 -8.88 -9.48 2.56
C ARG A 84 -8.56 -8.45 3.64
N VAL A 85 -7.42 -7.78 3.50
CA VAL A 85 -6.97 -6.74 4.42
C VAL A 85 -7.64 -5.42 4.07
N TYR A 86 -8.30 -4.79 5.03
CA TYR A 86 -8.99 -3.51 4.83
C TYR A 86 -8.03 -2.35 5.08
N LYS A 87 -7.98 -1.38 4.18
CA LYS A 87 -7.24 -0.12 4.38
C LYS A 87 -8.04 1.08 3.89
N LEU A 88 -7.69 2.27 4.35
CA LEU A 88 -8.12 3.48 3.67
C LEU A 88 -7.24 3.75 2.45
N ARG A 89 -7.88 4.10 1.35
CA ARG A 89 -7.22 4.56 0.13
C ARG A 89 -6.47 5.86 0.43
N THR A 90 -5.16 5.81 0.38
CA THR A 90 -4.30 7.00 0.51
C THR A 90 -3.78 7.51 -0.82
N MET A 91 -3.93 6.74 -1.90
CA MET A 91 -3.51 7.11 -3.25
C MET A 91 -4.70 7.46 -4.15
N HIS A 92 -4.45 8.23 -5.20
CA HIS A 92 -5.42 8.49 -6.26
C HIS A 92 -5.85 7.17 -6.94
N PRO A 93 -7.06 7.09 -7.51
CA PRO A 93 -7.46 5.93 -8.30
C PRO A 93 -6.49 5.67 -9.45
N TYR A 94 -6.23 4.39 -9.75
CA TYR A 94 -5.28 3.92 -10.79
C TYR A 94 -3.81 4.27 -10.53
N ALA A 95 -3.48 4.82 -9.37
CA ALA A 95 -2.10 5.13 -8.99
C ALA A 95 -1.20 3.88 -8.91
N GLU A 96 -1.78 2.71 -8.72
CA GLU A 96 -1.09 1.42 -8.73
C GLU A 96 -0.38 1.14 -10.07
N TYR A 97 -0.92 1.62 -11.19
CA TYR A 97 -0.34 1.43 -12.52
C TYR A 97 0.83 2.38 -12.81
N LEU A 98 1.07 3.37 -11.94
CA LEU A 98 2.12 4.38 -12.09
C LEU A 98 3.43 4.04 -11.38
N GLN A 99 3.55 2.83 -10.83
CA GLN A 99 4.74 2.41 -10.12
C GLN A 99 5.99 2.51 -11.00
N ASP A 100 5.93 1.98 -12.23
CA ASP A 100 7.06 1.99 -13.17
C ASP A 100 7.38 3.42 -13.63
N TYR A 101 6.35 4.20 -13.99
CA TYR A 101 6.51 5.60 -14.40
C TYR A 101 7.23 6.44 -13.33
N ILE A 102 6.86 6.27 -12.06
CA ILE A 102 7.49 6.99 -10.95
C ILE A 102 8.89 6.48 -10.66
N HIS A 103 9.13 5.18 -10.82
CA HIS A 103 10.46 4.62 -10.69
C HIS A 103 11.43 5.19 -11.73
N HIS A 104 10.98 5.38 -12.98
CA HIS A 104 11.79 6.01 -14.02
C HIS A 104 11.96 7.53 -13.82
N LYS A 105 10.94 8.23 -13.33
CA LYS A 105 10.94 9.69 -13.21
C LYS A 105 11.58 10.21 -11.91
N ASN A 106 11.48 9.45 -10.82
CA ASN A 106 11.97 9.84 -9.50
C ASN A 106 13.06 8.89 -9.01
N HIS A 107 14.23 9.44 -8.62
CA HIS A 107 15.29 8.68 -7.98
C HIS A 107 14.80 8.10 -6.65
N LEU A 108 14.96 6.78 -6.47
CA LEU A 108 14.70 6.07 -5.21
C LEU A 108 15.55 6.67 -4.07
N GLN A 109 14.93 7.11 -2.97
CA GLN A 109 15.66 7.39 -1.73
C GLN A 109 15.73 6.14 -0.85
N ASN A 110 16.73 6.10 0.03
CA ASN A 110 16.93 5.06 1.05
C ASN A 110 15.61 4.77 1.80
N GLY A 111 15.19 3.50 1.80
CA GLY A 111 13.91 3.06 2.38
C GLY A 111 12.73 2.95 1.39
N GLY A 112 12.98 3.05 0.08
CA GLY A 112 11.97 2.77 -0.95
C GLY A 112 10.90 3.85 -1.12
N LYS A 113 11.18 5.08 -0.65
CA LYS A 113 10.26 6.22 -0.76
C LYS A 113 10.62 7.07 -1.98
N PHE A 114 9.61 7.44 -2.78
CA PHE A 114 9.77 8.45 -3.81
C PHE A 114 9.61 9.84 -3.21
N LYS A 115 10.56 10.75 -3.49
CA LYS A 115 10.41 12.17 -3.20
C LYS A 115 9.26 12.71 -4.07
N ASP A 116 8.32 13.43 -3.47
CA ASP A 116 7.17 14.07 -4.15
C ASP A 116 6.26 13.10 -4.94
N ASP A 117 5.78 12.05 -4.27
CA ASP A 117 4.80 11.13 -4.85
C ASP A 117 3.43 11.79 -5.09
N PHE A 118 3.23 12.28 -6.32
CA PHE A 118 1.98 12.92 -6.78
C PHE A 118 0.77 11.96 -6.79
N ARG A 119 0.98 10.65 -6.52
CA ARG A 119 -0.11 9.70 -6.31
C ARG A 119 -0.83 9.93 -4.99
N ILE A 120 -0.23 10.62 -4.03
CA ILE A 120 -0.81 10.88 -2.70
C ILE A 120 -1.21 12.35 -2.59
N SER A 121 -2.48 12.62 -2.28
CA SER A 121 -2.92 14.00 -2.03
C SER A 121 -2.45 14.50 -0.65
N ARG A 122 -2.25 15.81 -0.47
CA ARG A 122 -1.84 16.41 0.83
C ARG A 122 -2.73 15.99 2.00
N SER A 123 -4.05 15.94 1.80
CA SER A 123 -5.00 15.46 2.81
C SER A 123 -4.83 13.96 3.16
N ARG A 124 -4.39 13.13 2.21
CA ARG A 124 -4.13 11.70 2.43
C ARG A 124 -2.73 11.45 2.99
N ALA A 125 -1.77 12.36 2.76
CA ALA A 125 -0.49 12.35 3.44
C ALA A 125 -0.65 12.54 4.95
N ILE A 126 -1.64 13.34 5.38
CA ILE A 126 -2.02 13.47 6.80
C ILE A 126 -2.55 12.13 7.34
N LEU A 127 -3.41 11.42 6.60
CA LEU A 127 -3.90 10.10 7.01
C LEU A 127 -2.74 9.10 7.23
N ARG A 128 -1.76 9.06 6.31
CA ARG A 128 -0.54 8.24 6.46
C ARG A 128 0.34 8.70 7.64
N ARG A 129 0.46 10.01 7.85
CA ARG A 129 1.25 10.60 8.95
C ARG A 129 0.72 10.17 10.32
N PHE A 130 -0.60 10.07 10.45
CA PHE A 130 -1.28 9.66 11.67
C PHE A 130 -1.67 8.18 11.71
N TRP A 131 -1.20 7.35 10.76
CA TRP A 131 -1.52 5.91 10.70
C TRP A 131 -3.04 5.60 10.58
N LEU A 132 -3.82 6.60 10.18
CA LEU A 132 -5.28 6.48 10.08
C LEU A 132 -5.68 5.56 8.92
N ASP A 133 -4.78 5.34 7.96
CA ASP A 133 -5.02 4.47 6.81
C ASP A 133 -5.02 2.98 7.14
N GLU A 134 -4.33 2.62 8.22
CA GLU A 134 -4.21 1.25 8.73
C GLU A 134 -5.31 0.91 9.75
N LEU A 135 -6.07 1.90 10.24
CA LEU A 135 -7.18 1.68 11.20
C LEU A 135 -8.20 0.63 10.74
N PRO A 136 -8.64 0.56 9.47
CA PRO A 136 -9.58 -0.47 9.05
C PRO A 136 -9.04 -1.90 9.21
N MET A 137 -7.72 -2.11 9.28
CA MET A 137 -7.15 -3.43 9.54
C MET A 137 -7.47 -3.96 10.94
N MET A 138 -7.88 -3.09 11.88
CA MET A 138 -8.39 -3.53 13.19
C MET A 138 -9.60 -4.45 13.04
N ILE A 139 -10.40 -4.28 11.99
CA ILE A 139 -11.51 -5.19 11.68
C ILE A 139 -11.00 -6.62 11.41
N ASN A 140 -9.86 -6.78 10.72
CA ASN A 140 -9.25 -8.09 10.49
C ASN A 140 -8.71 -8.72 11.79
N VAL A 141 -8.23 -7.89 12.72
CA VAL A 141 -7.78 -8.36 14.04
C VAL A 141 -8.97 -8.87 14.86
N ILE A 142 -10.07 -8.11 14.89
CA ILE A 142 -11.31 -8.48 15.60
C ILE A 142 -11.93 -9.74 14.98
N LYS A 143 -11.91 -9.88 13.65
CA LYS A 143 -12.34 -11.09 12.93
C LYS A 143 -11.44 -12.31 13.16
N GLY A 144 -10.29 -12.12 13.81
CA GLY A 144 -9.32 -13.18 14.05
C GLY A 144 -8.55 -13.61 12.80
N GLU A 145 -8.59 -12.86 11.70
CA GLU A 145 -7.78 -13.11 10.50
C GLU A 145 -6.33 -12.63 10.69
N MET A 146 -6.14 -11.60 11.52
CA MET A 146 -4.85 -11.00 11.86
C MET A 146 -4.64 -10.94 13.38
N LYS A 147 -3.40 -10.68 13.79
CA LYS A 147 -3.00 -10.40 15.19
C LYS A 147 -2.54 -8.95 15.33
N LEU A 148 -2.41 -8.47 16.57
CA LEU A 148 -1.87 -7.14 16.84
C LEU A 148 -0.38 -7.04 16.46
N VAL A 149 0.44 -7.98 16.93
CA VAL A 149 1.87 -8.07 16.60
C VAL A 149 2.14 -9.36 15.84
N GLY A 150 2.86 -9.24 14.71
CA GLY A 150 3.18 -10.35 13.83
C GLY A 150 3.67 -9.87 12.47
N VAL A 151 4.23 -10.79 11.68
CA VAL A 151 4.75 -10.50 10.33
C VAL A 151 3.70 -9.84 9.43
N ARG A 152 4.12 -8.89 8.58
CA ARG A 152 3.18 -8.11 7.76
C ARG A 152 2.46 -9.04 6.75
N PRO A 153 1.17 -8.85 6.47
CA PRO A 153 0.50 -9.57 5.40
C PRO A 153 1.05 -9.10 4.04
N LEU A 154 1.56 -10.04 3.24
CA LEU A 154 2.17 -9.77 1.92
C LEU A 154 1.22 -10.11 0.76
N SER A 155 1.40 -9.45 -0.39
CA SER A 155 0.78 -9.89 -1.64
C SER A 155 1.40 -11.21 -2.10
N GLU A 156 0.68 -11.99 -2.90
CA GLU A 156 1.18 -13.24 -3.46
C GLU A 156 2.50 -13.03 -4.23
N GLN A 157 2.58 -11.97 -5.04
CA GLN A 157 3.78 -11.59 -5.79
C GLN A 157 4.98 -11.23 -4.91
N TYR A 158 4.76 -10.56 -3.78
CA TYR A 158 5.86 -10.20 -2.88
C TYR A 158 6.25 -11.38 -2.00
N PHE A 159 5.28 -12.22 -1.64
CA PHE A 159 5.51 -13.46 -0.91
C PHE A 159 6.39 -14.44 -1.70
N SER A 160 6.25 -14.51 -3.03
CA SER A 160 7.10 -15.36 -3.87
C SER A 160 8.57 -14.92 -3.95
N LEU A 161 8.90 -13.67 -3.58
CA LEU A 161 10.28 -13.18 -3.54
C LEU A 161 11.06 -13.68 -2.31
N TYR A 162 10.37 -14.23 -1.32
CA TYR A 162 10.97 -14.66 -0.06
C TYR A 162 11.59 -16.06 -0.18
N CYS A 163 12.57 -16.38 0.66
CA CYS A 163 13.09 -17.76 0.71
C CYS A 163 11.99 -18.76 1.14
N LYS A 164 12.03 -19.98 0.59
CA LYS A 164 11.01 -21.03 0.85
C LYS A 164 10.84 -21.33 2.34
N GLU A 165 11.93 -21.38 3.10
CA GLU A 165 11.89 -21.61 4.54
C GLU A 165 11.06 -20.53 5.27
N LEU A 166 11.28 -19.25 4.95
CA LEU A 166 10.54 -18.16 5.57
C LEU A 166 9.09 -18.14 5.12
N GLN A 167 8.81 -18.46 3.85
CA GLN A 167 7.44 -18.62 3.35
C GLN A 167 6.67 -19.64 4.19
N GLU A 168 7.24 -20.83 4.42
CA GLU A 168 6.64 -21.89 5.22
C GLU A 168 6.43 -21.49 6.68
N LYS A 169 7.39 -20.80 7.30
CA LYS A 169 7.21 -20.31 8.69
C LYS A 169 6.14 -19.24 8.80
N ARG A 170 6.05 -18.32 7.82
CA ARG A 170 5.02 -17.26 7.80
C ARG A 170 3.62 -17.85 7.76
N ILE A 171 3.37 -18.84 6.92
CA ILE A 171 2.02 -19.43 6.79
C ILE A 171 1.60 -20.23 8.03
N ARG A 172 2.51 -20.66 8.91
CA ARG A 172 2.13 -21.35 10.16
C ARG A 172 1.39 -20.42 11.13
N TYR A 173 1.63 -19.11 11.06
CA TYR A 173 1.09 -18.13 11.99
C TYR A 173 0.19 -17.10 11.30
N LYS A 174 -0.66 -16.43 12.10
CA LYS A 174 -1.49 -15.32 11.60
C LYS A 174 -0.60 -14.08 11.40
N PRO A 175 -0.75 -13.33 10.30
CA PRO A 175 -0.05 -12.07 10.10
C PRO A 175 -0.46 -11.03 11.14
N GLY A 176 0.38 -10.01 11.32
CA GLY A 176 0.19 -8.94 12.31
C GLY A 176 -0.04 -7.57 11.71
N LEU A 177 -0.74 -6.73 12.47
CA LEU A 177 -0.88 -5.30 12.19
C LEU A 177 0.47 -4.58 12.36
N ILE A 178 1.17 -4.87 13.47
CA ILE A 178 2.47 -4.31 13.81
C ILE A 178 3.56 -5.35 13.50
N PRO A 179 4.26 -5.22 12.36
CA PRO A 179 5.38 -6.07 11.99
C PRO A 179 6.64 -5.85 12.84
N PRO A 180 7.50 -6.88 12.96
CA PRO A 180 8.80 -6.78 13.63
C PRO A 180 9.73 -5.77 12.95
N TYR A 181 9.48 -5.44 11.69
CA TYR A 181 10.08 -4.32 10.96
C TYR A 181 10.11 -3.02 11.78
N TYR A 182 9.02 -2.66 12.47
CA TYR A 182 8.97 -1.42 13.27
C TYR A 182 9.84 -1.49 14.53
N ALA A 183 10.16 -2.70 14.99
CA ALA A 183 11.01 -2.91 16.15
C ALA A 183 12.50 -2.95 15.76
N ASP A 184 12.84 -3.61 14.66
CA ASP A 184 14.23 -3.86 14.27
C ASP A 184 14.79 -2.85 13.26
N LEU A 185 13.93 -2.12 12.55
CA LEU A 185 14.29 -1.07 11.57
C LEU A 185 15.30 -1.52 10.50
N PRO A 186 15.07 -2.66 9.82
CA PRO A 186 15.96 -3.14 8.76
C PRO A 186 15.92 -2.21 7.53
N GLY A 187 17.05 -2.06 6.85
CA GLY A 187 17.23 -1.23 5.67
C GLY A 187 17.12 -1.98 4.34
N THR A 188 17.45 -3.28 4.30
CA THR A 188 17.45 -4.10 3.08
C THR A 188 16.42 -5.24 3.14
N LEU A 189 16.08 -5.81 1.98
CA LEU A 189 15.15 -6.96 1.91
C LEU A 189 15.67 -8.17 2.69
N GLU A 190 16.97 -8.41 2.67
CA GLU A 190 17.62 -9.49 3.41
C GLU A 190 17.51 -9.26 4.92
N GLU A 191 17.75 -8.04 5.38
CA GLU A 191 17.57 -7.68 6.79
C GLU A 191 16.11 -7.77 7.25
N ILE A 192 15.16 -7.43 6.37
CA ILE A 192 13.72 -7.62 6.62
C ILE A 192 13.42 -9.10 6.81
N GLN A 193 13.89 -9.96 5.91
CA GLN A 193 13.71 -11.40 5.99
C GLN A 193 14.34 -11.97 7.27
N ALA A 194 15.54 -11.54 7.62
CA ALA A 194 16.22 -11.95 8.85
C ALA A 194 15.48 -11.50 10.12
N SER A 195 14.96 -10.26 10.16
CA SER A 195 14.15 -9.75 11.28
C SER A 195 12.86 -10.56 11.45
N GLU A 196 12.17 -10.86 10.35
CA GLU A 196 10.96 -11.68 10.38
C GLU A 196 11.26 -13.11 10.83
N MET A 197 12.36 -13.71 10.37
CA MET A 197 12.80 -15.03 10.81
C MET A 197 13.04 -15.07 12.33
N ARG A 198 13.85 -14.12 12.85
CA ARG A 198 14.13 -13.99 14.29
C ARG A 198 12.86 -13.84 15.11
N TYR A 199 11.92 -13.02 14.63
CA TYR A 199 10.63 -12.85 15.29
C TYR A 199 9.84 -14.16 15.33
N LEU A 200 9.74 -14.88 14.21
CA LEU A 200 8.97 -16.13 14.12
C LEU A 200 9.56 -17.22 15.01
N ASP A 201 10.89 -17.33 15.07
CA ASP A 201 11.57 -18.31 15.94
C ASP A 201 11.39 -17.97 17.43
N ALA A 202 11.49 -16.71 17.80
CA ALA A 202 11.20 -16.26 19.16
C ALA A 202 9.71 -16.47 19.52
N PHE A 203 8.82 -16.20 18.58
CA PHE A 203 7.39 -16.37 18.73
C PHE A 203 7.01 -17.83 18.91
N ALA A 204 7.66 -18.77 18.20
CA ALA A 204 7.46 -20.20 18.36
C ALA A 204 7.83 -20.68 19.78
N LYS A 205 8.89 -20.13 20.37
CA LYS A 205 9.34 -20.51 21.73
C LYS A 205 8.50 -19.87 22.83
N ARG A 206 8.24 -18.56 22.73
CA ARG A 206 7.54 -17.77 23.77
C ARG A 206 6.60 -16.76 23.13
N PRO A 207 5.37 -17.16 22.74
CA PRO A 207 4.44 -16.32 21.99
C PRO A 207 4.11 -14.98 22.67
N LEU A 208 3.68 -15.03 23.94
CA LEU A 208 3.19 -13.86 24.68
C LEU A 208 4.31 -12.85 24.97
N ILE A 209 5.44 -13.34 25.49
CA ILE A 209 6.61 -12.51 25.83
C ILE A 209 7.17 -11.85 24.56
N THR A 210 7.26 -12.60 23.46
CA THR A 210 7.75 -12.07 22.18
C THR A 210 6.83 -10.97 21.65
N GLN A 211 5.51 -11.18 21.69
CA GLN A 211 4.56 -10.15 21.29
C GLN A 211 4.66 -8.89 22.14
N TRP A 212 4.71 -9.03 23.46
CA TRP A 212 4.84 -7.90 24.38
C TRP A 212 6.11 -7.09 24.12
N ARG A 213 7.25 -7.78 23.98
CA ARG A 213 8.54 -7.15 23.70
C ARG A 213 8.54 -6.40 22.38
N TYR A 214 8.07 -7.03 21.30
CA TYR A 214 8.02 -6.41 19.99
C TYR A 214 6.98 -5.28 19.90
N PHE A 215 5.86 -5.40 20.62
CA PHE A 215 4.86 -4.33 20.72
C PHE A 215 5.49 -3.05 21.28
N TRP A 216 6.08 -3.11 22.47
CA TRP A 216 6.65 -1.93 23.11
C TRP A 216 7.83 -1.36 22.35
N LYS A 217 8.69 -2.22 21.79
CA LYS A 217 9.81 -1.76 20.95
C LYS A 217 9.32 -1.05 19.69
N ALA A 218 8.28 -1.58 19.03
CA ALA A 218 7.67 -0.93 17.87
C ALA A 218 7.00 0.39 18.24
N ILE A 219 6.20 0.44 19.30
CA ILE A 219 5.53 1.66 19.78
C ILE A 219 6.56 2.74 20.13
N TYR A 220 7.62 2.39 20.84
CA TYR A 220 8.71 3.31 21.17
C TYR A 220 9.34 3.90 19.89
N ASN A 221 9.65 3.07 18.91
CA ASN A 221 10.23 3.54 17.64
C ASN A 221 9.24 4.41 16.82
N ILE A 222 7.95 4.08 16.85
CA ILE A 222 6.91 4.85 16.15
C ILE A 222 6.72 6.23 16.79
N ILE A 223 6.74 6.31 18.12
CA ILE A 223 6.52 7.56 18.87
C ILE A 223 7.79 8.42 18.86
N PHE A 224 8.92 7.86 19.31
CA PHE A 224 10.15 8.62 19.59
C PHE A 224 11.10 8.69 18.39
N ARG A 225 11.22 7.61 17.61
CA ARG A 225 12.07 7.59 16.39
C ARG A 225 11.33 7.98 15.11
N LYS A 226 10.06 8.40 15.22
CA LYS A 226 9.19 8.82 14.10
C LYS A 226 9.17 7.81 12.93
N VAL A 227 9.30 6.51 13.23
CA VAL A 227 9.22 5.46 12.21
C VAL A 227 7.78 5.38 11.72
N ARG A 228 7.58 5.39 10.39
CA ARG A 228 6.26 5.41 9.75
C ARG A 228 6.09 4.29 8.74
N SER A 229 4.84 3.90 8.49
CA SER A 229 4.48 2.98 7.40
C SER A 229 4.85 3.61 6.06
N ALA A 230 5.48 2.83 5.19
CA ALA A 230 5.81 3.22 3.81
C ALA A 230 4.57 3.06 2.91
#